data_AF-A0A841MWD3-F1
#
_entry.id   AF-A0A841MWD3-F1
#
_cell.length_a   1.000
_cell.length_b   1.000
_cell.length_c   1.000
_cell.angle_alpha   90.00
_cell.angle_beta   90.00
_cell.angle_gamma   90.00
#
_symmetry.space_group_name_H-M   'P 1'
#
loop_
_entity.id
_entity.type
_entity.pdbx_description
1 polymer ?
#
loop_
_entity_poly.entity_id
_entity_poly.type
_entity_poly.pdbx_seq_one_letter_code
_entity_poly.pdbx_strand_id
1 'polypeptide(L)'
;MSLAKKALEQGEGILRLTPTWVPRSFCVPGRRIKLHPDDYYSLGGERGGIDERWFSSTTPAENGPLTSKNEGLSHVAYEDGGKTELFLLKDAIDELGGKIIGDRLWNKYKSWPMYSKFFDNMGPLPHHIHPSDEFGKLTGQNGKPEAYYFPPQVNNHGGDFPYTFFGIAPGTSKETILECLKNFNKGDNKITNYSQAFKLQPGTGWNVPPGMLHAPGSLCTYEPQKASDIFAMYQSLVNEAIIPDELLWNATPKDRWGDYDLLVEMIDWELNVNPNIMDNHYMEPIPVEDREKMNAAGYDDKWICYRSHDYSAKELTVFPGQTVTIKDSAAYGMIMMQGYGKMNDWDIETPALIRFGQLTHDEYFVSEDAAKAGVKITNHSKTDPIVMLKHFGPNNPDLKVVE
;
A
#
# COMPACT_ATOMS: atom_id res chain seq x y z
N MET A 1 22.25 -21.30 -13.91
CA MET A 1 21.59 -19.99 -13.72
C MET A 1 21.00 -19.94 -12.32
N SER A 2 21.01 -18.78 -11.67
CA SER A 2 20.29 -18.52 -10.43
C SER A 2 18.78 -18.70 -10.61
N LEU A 3 18.06 -18.89 -9.50
CA LEU A 3 16.59 -18.95 -9.51
C LEU A 3 15.97 -17.66 -10.03
N ALA A 4 16.50 -16.50 -9.64
CA ALA A 4 16.02 -15.20 -10.11
C ALA A 4 16.08 -15.07 -11.63
N LYS A 5 17.21 -15.46 -12.25
CA LYS A 5 17.36 -15.40 -13.71
C LYS A 5 16.41 -16.38 -14.42
N LYS A 6 16.29 -17.61 -13.91
CA LYS A 6 15.38 -18.61 -14.46
C LYS A 6 13.92 -18.17 -14.39
N ALA A 7 13.49 -17.61 -13.26
CA ALA A 7 12.13 -17.11 -13.07
C ALA A 7 11.82 -15.94 -14.01
N LEU A 8 12.76 -15.00 -14.16
CA LEU A 8 12.60 -13.88 -15.08
C LEU A 8 12.53 -14.34 -16.55
N GLU A 9 13.34 -15.33 -16.93
CA GLU A 9 13.29 -15.92 -18.28
C GLU A 9 12.00 -16.71 -18.52
N GLN A 10 11.55 -17.52 -17.54
CA GLN A 10 10.30 -18.28 -17.61
C GLN A 10 9.09 -17.38 -17.84
N GLY A 11 9.01 -16.27 -17.12
CA GLY A 11 7.88 -15.36 -17.21
C GLY A 11 8.04 -14.26 -18.24
N GLU A 12 9.04 -14.35 -19.13
CA GLU A 12 9.37 -13.32 -20.14
C GLU A 12 9.46 -11.90 -19.55
N GLY A 13 10.09 -11.77 -18.38
CA GLY A 13 10.21 -10.51 -17.64
C GLY A 13 9.12 -10.26 -16.58
N ILE A 14 8.15 -11.15 -16.44
CA ILE A 14 7.08 -11.07 -15.43
C ILE A 14 7.29 -12.14 -14.35
N LEU A 15 7.36 -11.73 -13.09
CA LEU A 15 7.51 -12.63 -11.94
C LEU A 15 6.15 -12.86 -11.26
N ARG A 16 5.75 -14.11 -11.07
CA ARG A 16 4.58 -14.47 -10.26
C ARG A 16 4.91 -14.34 -8.78
N LEU A 17 4.04 -13.69 -8.01
CA LEU A 17 4.21 -13.50 -6.58
C LEU A 17 3.17 -14.28 -5.77
N THR A 18 3.54 -14.65 -4.54
CA THR A 18 2.66 -15.34 -3.60
C THR A 18 1.93 -14.35 -2.69
N PRO A 19 0.69 -14.64 -2.23
CA PRO A 19 0.03 -13.83 -1.21
C PRO A 19 0.90 -13.65 0.04
N THR A 20 1.07 -12.39 0.47
CA THR A 20 1.91 -12.03 1.63
C THR A 20 1.04 -11.42 2.72
N TRP A 21 0.73 -12.22 3.75
CA TRP A 21 -0.19 -11.86 4.83
C TRP A 21 0.56 -11.24 6.02
N VAL A 22 0.01 -10.17 6.57
CA VAL A 22 0.58 -9.47 7.75
C VAL A 22 -0.51 -9.28 8.80
N PRO A 23 -0.30 -9.69 10.06
CA PRO A 23 -1.24 -9.45 11.14
C PRO A 23 -0.90 -8.18 11.91
N ARG A 24 -1.92 -7.55 12.51
CA ARG A 24 -1.74 -6.48 13.49
C ARG A 24 -2.45 -6.83 14.80
N SER A 25 -1.74 -6.69 15.92
CA SER A 25 -2.23 -7.04 17.25
C SER A 25 -3.31 -6.09 17.79
N PHE A 26 -3.36 -4.86 17.27
CA PHE A 26 -4.27 -3.79 17.72
C PHE A 26 -5.46 -3.58 16.77
N CYS A 27 -5.60 -4.42 15.73
CA CYS A 27 -6.66 -4.29 14.72
C CYS A 27 -7.62 -5.47 14.74
N VAL A 28 -8.87 -5.19 14.35
CA VAL A 28 -9.87 -6.22 14.05
C VAL A 28 -10.02 -6.28 12.53
N PRO A 29 -9.77 -7.43 11.87
CA PRO A 29 -9.87 -7.54 10.42
C PRO A 29 -11.28 -7.24 9.89
N GLY A 30 -11.37 -6.45 8.83
CA GLY A 30 -12.60 -6.11 8.10
C GLY A 30 -13.14 -7.26 7.23
N ARG A 31 -12.31 -8.27 6.97
CA ARG A 31 -12.60 -9.51 6.23
C ARG A 31 -12.92 -9.35 4.73
N ARG A 32 -12.34 -8.35 4.07
CA ARG A 32 -12.50 -7.99 2.66
C ARG A 32 -11.30 -8.33 1.78
N ILE A 33 -10.15 -8.69 2.36
CA ILE A 33 -8.92 -9.11 1.63
C ILE A 33 -8.96 -10.54 1.08
N LYS A 34 -10.17 -11.14 1.00
CA LYS A 34 -10.46 -12.46 0.42
C LYS A 34 -9.78 -13.65 1.12
N LEU A 35 -9.15 -13.45 2.27
CA LEU A 35 -8.67 -14.54 3.13
C LEU A 35 -9.87 -15.33 3.68
N HIS A 36 -9.71 -16.65 3.79
CA HIS A 36 -10.74 -17.55 4.30
C HIS A 36 -11.13 -17.17 5.76
N PRO A 37 -12.43 -17.18 6.13
CA PRO A 37 -12.91 -16.80 7.46
C PRO A 37 -12.23 -17.50 8.65
N ASP A 38 -11.82 -18.76 8.47
CA ASP A 38 -11.11 -19.57 9.48
C ASP A 38 -9.63 -19.19 9.64
N ASP A 39 -9.07 -18.43 8.68
CA ASP A 39 -7.63 -18.26 8.54
C ASP A 39 -7.14 -16.88 9.00
N TYR A 40 -8.06 -15.98 9.40
CA TYR A 40 -7.71 -14.63 9.90
C TYR A 40 -6.81 -14.63 11.14
N TYR A 41 -6.66 -15.76 11.82
CA TYR A 41 -5.80 -15.91 12.99
C TYR A 41 -4.80 -17.06 12.83
N SER A 42 -4.45 -17.44 11.59
CA SER A 42 -3.54 -18.56 11.30
C SER A 42 -2.13 -18.38 11.88
N LEU A 43 -1.72 -17.16 12.22
CA LEU A 43 -0.44 -16.86 12.87
C LEU A 43 -0.51 -16.93 14.41
N GLY A 44 -1.69 -17.22 14.98
CA GLY A 44 -1.93 -17.32 16.42
C GLY A 44 -2.54 -16.05 17.02
N GLY A 45 -3.42 -16.20 18.02
CA GLY A 45 -4.19 -15.08 18.58
C GLY A 45 -3.36 -13.95 19.19
N GLU A 46 -2.17 -14.26 19.74
CA GLU A 46 -1.23 -13.26 20.27
C GLU A 46 -0.66 -12.34 19.17
N ARG A 47 -0.62 -12.81 17.92
CA ARG A 47 -0.16 -12.03 16.77
C ARG A 47 -1.21 -11.05 16.25
N GLY A 48 -2.46 -11.17 16.71
CA GLY A 48 -3.60 -10.41 16.16
C GLY A 48 -4.20 -11.06 14.92
N GLY A 49 -5.19 -10.37 14.36
CA GLY A 49 -5.83 -10.78 13.12
C GLY A 49 -5.01 -10.35 11.90
N ILE A 50 -5.07 -11.14 10.82
CA ILE A 50 -4.55 -10.77 9.50
C ILE A 50 -5.48 -9.75 8.87
N ASP A 51 -5.12 -8.49 8.95
CA ASP A 51 -5.80 -7.33 8.39
C ASP A 51 -5.06 -6.75 7.18
N GLU A 52 -3.84 -7.20 6.91
CA GLU A 52 -3.02 -6.69 5.82
C GLU A 52 -2.58 -7.79 4.82
N ARG A 53 -2.51 -7.40 3.54
CA ARG A 53 -1.86 -8.16 2.47
C ARG A 53 -0.89 -7.26 1.72
N TRP A 54 0.40 -7.56 1.76
CA TRP A 54 1.44 -6.75 1.13
C TRP A 54 1.72 -7.24 -0.29
N PHE A 55 1.95 -6.30 -1.20
CA PHE A 55 2.12 -6.52 -2.63
C PHE A 55 3.49 -6.05 -3.08
N SER A 56 4.20 -6.92 -3.79
CA SER A 56 5.54 -6.62 -4.33
C SER A 56 6.49 -5.98 -3.29
N SER A 57 6.38 -6.40 -2.04
CA SER A 57 7.13 -5.81 -0.94
C SER A 57 8.52 -6.42 -0.83
N THR A 58 9.49 -5.53 -0.64
CA THR A 58 10.86 -5.85 -0.26
C THR A 58 11.20 -5.33 1.15
N THR A 59 10.19 -4.85 1.88
CA THR A 59 10.31 -4.30 3.24
C THR A 59 9.80 -5.33 4.24
N PRO A 60 10.58 -5.67 5.28
CA PRO A 60 10.08 -6.52 6.36
C PRO A 60 9.05 -5.74 7.18
N ALA A 61 7.97 -6.42 7.60
CA ALA A 61 7.03 -5.84 8.55
C ALA A 61 7.66 -5.69 9.94
N GLU A 62 7.30 -4.65 10.69
CA GLU A 62 7.75 -4.47 12.08
C GLU A 62 6.56 -4.59 13.06
N ASN A 63 6.22 -5.84 13.43
CA ASN A 63 5.09 -6.19 14.31
C ASN A 63 5.49 -6.58 15.74
N GLY A 64 6.66 -6.11 16.19
CA GLY A 64 7.20 -6.43 17.51
C GLY A 64 7.90 -7.81 17.58
N PRO A 65 8.13 -8.33 18.81
CA PRO A 65 9.07 -9.44 19.03
C PRO A 65 8.72 -10.78 18.36
N LEU A 66 7.45 -10.99 18.02
CA LEU A 66 6.97 -12.23 17.43
C LEU A 66 6.96 -12.20 15.89
N THR A 67 7.35 -11.09 15.26
CA THR A 67 7.44 -10.93 13.81
C THR A 67 8.30 -12.03 13.20
N SER A 68 7.79 -12.71 12.17
CA SER A 68 8.54 -13.76 11.50
C SER A 68 9.64 -13.19 10.58
N LYS A 69 10.69 -13.98 10.31
CA LYS A 69 11.89 -13.52 9.57
C LYS A 69 11.59 -12.85 8.23
N ASN A 70 10.60 -13.35 7.49
CA ASN A 70 10.23 -12.87 6.16
C ASN A 70 8.82 -12.24 6.13
N GLU A 71 8.29 -11.85 7.28
CA GLU A 71 6.97 -11.24 7.35
C GLU A 71 6.91 -9.96 6.53
N GLY A 72 5.86 -9.79 5.73
CA GLY A 72 5.73 -8.64 4.83
C GLY A 72 6.59 -8.71 3.56
N LEU A 73 7.46 -9.71 3.38
CA LEU A 73 8.26 -9.84 2.15
C LEU A 73 7.56 -10.71 1.09
N SER A 74 7.45 -10.18 -0.12
CA SER A 74 6.88 -10.93 -1.25
C SER A 74 7.84 -12.01 -1.74
N HIS A 75 7.30 -13.20 -2.00
CA HIS A 75 8.04 -14.31 -2.58
C HIS A 75 7.67 -14.51 -4.04
N VAL A 76 8.69 -14.76 -4.87
CA VAL A 76 8.54 -15.19 -6.26
C VAL A 76 8.30 -16.68 -6.28
N ALA A 77 7.29 -17.12 -7.05
CA ALA A 77 7.04 -18.53 -7.33
C ALA A 77 7.65 -18.91 -8.67
N TYR A 78 8.67 -19.76 -8.66
CA TYR A 78 9.28 -20.35 -9.85
C TYR A 78 8.83 -21.80 -10.01
N GLU A 79 8.35 -22.17 -11.19
CA GLU A 79 7.83 -23.51 -11.44
C GLU A 79 8.69 -24.27 -12.46
N ASP A 80 9.22 -25.43 -12.10
CA ASP A 80 10.05 -26.23 -13.01
C ASP A 80 9.85 -27.73 -12.76
N GLY A 81 9.57 -28.47 -13.83
CA GLY A 81 9.34 -29.92 -13.75
C GLY A 81 8.25 -30.33 -12.76
N GLY A 82 7.21 -29.51 -12.56
CA GLY A 82 6.12 -29.76 -11.60
C GLY A 82 6.46 -29.45 -10.14
N LYS A 83 7.57 -28.76 -9.87
CA LYS A 83 7.94 -28.27 -8.53
C LYS A 83 7.82 -26.75 -8.49
N THR A 84 7.36 -26.22 -7.37
CA THR A 84 7.38 -24.78 -7.10
C THR A 84 8.47 -24.46 -6.08
N GLU A 85 9.42 -23.61 -6.46
CA GLU A 85 10.43 -23.04 -5.57
C GLU A 85 10.07 -21.60 -5.24
N LEU A 86 10.17 -21.23 -3.95
CA LEU A 86 9.90 -19.89 -3.47
C LEU A 86 11.19 -19.21 -3.03
N PHE A 87 11.37 -17.94 -3.41
CA PHE A 87 12.49 -17.10 -2.98
C PHE A 87 12.03 -15.64 -2.92
N LEU A 88 12.77 -14.78 -2.21
CA LEU A 88 12.33 -13.40 -2.00
C LEU A 88 12.44 -12.57 -3.28
N LEU A 89 11.43 -11.74 -3.55
CA LEU A 89 11.49 -10.71 -4.59
C LEU A 89 12.67 -9.76 -4.34
N LYS A 90 12.93 -9.44 -3.07
CA LYS A 90 14.10 -8.66 -2.65
C LYS A 90 15.40 -9.26 -3.16
N ASP A 91 15.61 -10.56 -2.96
CA ASP A 91 16.85 -11.24 -3.38
C ASP A 91 16.98 -11.24 -4.91
N ALA A 92 15.86 -11.38 -5.63
CA ALA A 92 15.83 -11.28 -7.09
C ALA A 92 16.29 -9.89 -7.58
N ILE A 93 15.81 -8.83 -6.93
CA ILE A 93 16.16 -7.44 -7.25
C ILE A 93 17.59 -7.14 -6.86
N ASP A 94 18.07 -7.61 -5.71
CA ASP A 94 19.46 -7.42 -5.29
C ASP A 94 20.44 -8.09 -6.29
N GLU A 95 20.05 -9.24 -6.85
CA GLU A 95 20.86 -9.96 -7.85
C GLU A 95 20.81 -9.33 -9.25
N LEU A 96 19.62 -8.98 -9.73
CA LEU A 96 19.40 -8.59 -11.14
C LEU A 96 19.27 -7.08 -11.35
N GLY A 97 19.06 -6.31 -10.28
CA GLY A 97 19.04 -4.86 -10.25
C GLY A 97 18.16 -4.23 -11.33
N GLY A 98 18.78 -3.39 -12.16
CA GLY A 98 18.11 -2.67 -13.26
C GLY A 98 17.39 -3.56 -14.28
N LYS A 99 17.73 -4.86 -14.39
CA LYS A 99 17.00 -5.79 -15.27
C LYS A 99 15.57 -6.07 -14.79
N ILE A 100 15.29 -5.88 -13.51
CA ILE A 100 13.94 -5.98 -12.95
C ILE A 100 13.34 -4.58 -12.86
N ILE A 101 13.97 -3.67 -12.11
CA ILE A 101 13.34 -2.40 -11.72
C ILE A 101 13.72 -1.19 -12.60
N GLY A 102 14.55 -1.39 -13.63
CA GLY A 102 15.09 -0.32 -14.45
C GLY A 102 16.32 0.38 -13.83
N ASP A 103 17.18 0.90 -14.69
CA ASP A 103 18.42 1.56 -14.30
C ASP A 103 18.18 2.81 -13.44
N ARG A 104 17.09 3.53 -13.69
CA ARG A 104 16.74 4.76 -12.96
C ARG A 104 16.55 4.50 -11.47
N LEU A 105 15.81 3.45 -11.11
CA LEU A 105 15.58 3.07 -9.72
C LEU A 105 16.82 2.40 -9.13
N TRP A 106 17.42 1.45 -9.85
CA TRP A 106 18.60 0.73 -9.37
C TRP A 106 19.81 1.65 -9.11
N ASN A 107 20.05 2.65 -9.96
CA ASN A 107 21.17 3.57 -9.78
C ASN A 107 21.01 4.48 -8.57
N LYS A 108 19.78 4.90 -8.26
CA LYS A 108 19.50 5.84 -7.15
C LYS A 108 19.28 5.13 -5.82
N TYR A 109 18.49 4.06 -5.80
CA TYR A 109 18.00 3.45 -4.55
C TYR A 109 18.70 2.13 -4.22
N LYS A 110 19.26 1.43 -5.22
CA LYS A 110 19.82 0.08 -5.07
C LYS A 110 18.84 -0.93 -4.46
N SER A 111 17.55 -0.68 -4.65
CA SER A 111 16.43 -1.47 -4.14
C SER A 111 15.15 -1.09 -4.89
N TRP A 112 14.08 -1.87 -4.69
CA TRP A 112 12.72 -1.43 -4.98
C TRP A 112 12.25 -0.49 -3.87
N PRO A 113 12.04 0.81 -4.16
CA PRO A 113 11.96 1.84 -3.12
C PRO A 113 10.53 2.13 -2.63
N MET A 114 9.54 1.34 -3.06
CA MET A 114 8.14 1.49 -2.69
C MET A 114 7.48 0.12 -2.65
N TYR A 115 6.30 -0.02 -2.06
CA TYR A 115 5.46 -1.20 -2.23
C TYR A 115 4.00 -0.77 -2.07
N SER A 116 3.07 -1.71 -2.24
CA SER A 116 1.68 -1.44 -1.89
C SER A 116 1.12 -2.51 -0.97
N LYS A 117 0.03 -2.24 -0.29
CA LYS A 117 -0.70 -3.22 0.52
C LYS A 117 -2.20 -3.01 0.42
N PHE A 118 -2.95 -4.04 0.77
CA PHE A 118 -4.24 -3.84 1.41
C PHE A 118 -4.02 -3.76 2.90
N PHE A 119 -4.67 -2.79 3.54
CA PHE A 119 -5.03 -2.88 4.95
C PHE A 119 -6.55 -2.80 5.07
N ASP A 120 -7.10 -3.64 5.94
CA ASP A 120 -8.53 -3.91 5.99
C ASP A 120 -8.99 -4.10 7.42
N ASN A 121 -9.43 -3.00 8.02
CA ASN A 121 -9.84 -2.93 9.41
C ASN A 121 -11.36 -2.76 9.53
N MET A 122 -11.95 -3.39 10.53
CA MET A 122 -13.36 -3.23 10.87
C MET A 122 -13.63 -1.83 11.43
N GLY A 123 -12.72 -1.32 12.27
CA GLY A 123 -12.73 0.05 12.81
C GLY A 123 -11.63 0.93 12.19
N PRO A 124 -11.52 2.19 12.64
CA PRO A 124 -10.45 3.07 12.19
C PRO A 124 -9.11 2.69 12.85
N LEU A 125 -8.02 3.04 12.19
CA LEU A 125 -6.68 3.02 12.77
C LEU A 125 -6.48 4.23 13.70
N PRO A 126 -5.53 4.19 14.66
CA PRO A 126 -5.24 5.33 15.51
C PRO A 126 -4.81 6.56 14.67
N HIS A 127 -5.14 7.76 15.13
CA HIS A 127 -4.57 8.99 14.60
C HIS A 127 -3.04 8.97 14.79
N HIS A 128 -2.30 9.03 13.70
CA HIS A 128 -0.86 8.82 13.70
C HIS A 128 -0.18 9.67 12.64
N ILE A 129 1.14 9.63 12.66
CA ILE A 129 1.98 10.38 11.74
C ILE A 129 3.05 9.48 11.13
N HIS A 130 3.34 9.75 9.87
CA HIS A 130 4.51 9.22 9.18
C HIS A 130 5.56 10.33 9.06
N PRO A 131 6.76 10.18 9.65
CA PRO A 131 7.80 11.20 9.60
C PRO A 131 8.35 11.47 8.19
N SER A 132 8.94 12.65 8.01
CA SER A 132 9.73 13.00 6.83
C SER A 132 11.06 12.23 6.78
N ASP A 133 11.78 12.31 5.65
CA ASP A 133 13.14 11.75 5.55
C ASP A 133 14.12 12.40 6.55
N GLU A 134 13.88 13.63 6.99
CA GLU A 134 14.71 14.29 8.00
C GLU A 134 14.53 13.64 9.37
N PHE A 135 13.29 13.46 9.82
CA PHE A 135 13.00 12.81 11.09
C PHE A 135 13.27 11.30 11.06
N GLY A 136 13.01 10.63 9.94
CA GLY A 136 13.31 9.20 9.77
C GLY A 136 14.80 8.88 9.99
N LYS A 137 15.72 9.79 9.60
CA LYS A 137 17.16 9.61 9.84
C LYS A 137 17.52 9.51 11.32
N LEU A 138 16.72 10.08 12.23
CA LEU A 138 16.97 9.98 13.67
C LEU A 138 16.98 8.52 14.15
N THR A 139 16.17 7.66 13.52
CA THR A 139 16.10 6.22 13.81
C THR A 139 16.70 5.35 12.70
N GLY A 140 17.38 5.96 11.71
CA GLY A 140 18.00 5.24 10.59
C GLY A 140 17.01 4.71 9.56
N GLN A 141 15.78 5.23 9.52
CA GLN A 141 14.72 4.83 8.60
C GLN A 141 14.46 5.91 7.55
N ASN A 142 13.76 5.56 6.47
CA ASN A 142 13.26 6.53 5.50
C ASN A 142 11.93 7.12 5.98
N GLY A 143 11.60 8.33 5.54
CA GLY A 143 10.23 8.83 5.66
C GLY A 143 9.23 7.95 4.91
N LYS A 144 7.94 8.13 5.18
CA LYS A 144 6.88 7.26 4.66
C LYS A 144 5.70 8.07 4.11
N PRO A 145 5.85 8.77 2.97
CA PRO A 145 4.68 9.21 2.20
C PRO A 145 3.88 7.98 1.76
N GLU A 146 2.56 8.12 1.74
CA GLU A 146 1.63 7.10 1.28
C GLU A 146 0.40 7.70 0.57
N ALA A 147 -0.38 6.86 -0.09
CA ALA A 147 -1.65 7.26 -0.66
C ALA A 147 -2.69 6.18 -0.42
N TYR A 148 -3.95 6.56 -0.42
CA TYR A 148 -5.08 5.66 -0.31
C TYR A 148 -5.82 5.62 -1.63
N TYR A 149 -6.26 4.44 -2.02
CA TYR A 149 -7.33 4.22 -2.97
C TYR A 149 -8.28 3.18 -2.39
N PHE A 150 -9.59 3.36 -2.57
CA PHE A 150 -10.59 2.45 -1.99
C PHE A 150 -11.22 1.60 -3.10
N PRO A 151 -10.69 0.40 -3.44
CA PRO A 151 -11.13 -0.32 -4.62
C PRO A 151 -12.56 -0.82 -4.45
N PRO A 152 -13.48 -0.53 -5.40
CA PRO A 152 -14.87 -0.99 -5.30
C PRO A 152 -15.02 -2.52 -5.18
N GLN A 153 -14.08 -3.28 -5.75
CA GLN A 153 -14.13 -4.74 -5.85
C GLN A 153 -13.99 -5.45 -4.48
N VAL A 154 -13.49 -4.76 -3.46
CA VAL A 154 -13.35 -5.28 -2.09
C VAL A 154 -14.15 -4.48 -1.06
N ASN A 155 -14.75 -3.34 -1.45
CA ASN A 155 -15.49 -2.46 -0.54
C ASN A 155 -17.01 -2.54 -0.76
N ASN A 156 -17.60 -3.71 -0.49
CA ASN A 156 -19.05 -3.89 -0.52
C ASN A 156 -19.78 -3.29 0.70
N HIS A 157 -19.06 -2.97 1.79
CA HIS A 157 -19.57 -2.24 2.95
C HIS A 157 -18.49 -1.35 3.58
N GLY A 158 -18.96 -0.38 4.39
CA GLY A 158 -18.14 0.66 5.01
C GLY A 158 -17.27 0.21 6.19
N GLY A 159 -17.63 -0.86 6.89
CA GLY A 159 -17.10 -1.13 8.23
C GLY A 159 -17.74 -0.21 9.27
N ASP A 160 -17.13 -0.07 10.44
CA ASP A 160 -17.69 0.67 11.58
C ASP A 160 -17.47 2.19 11.47
N PHE A 161 -16.44 2.63 10.74
CA PHE A 161 -16.06 4.03 10.61
C PHE A 161 -15.59 4.39 9.19
N PRO A 162 -16.50 4.52 8.20
CA PRO A 162 -16.18 4.85 6.82
C PRO A 162 -15.86 6.35 6.63
N TYR A 163 -15.10 6.91 7.57
CA TYR A 163 -14.57 8.25 7.57
C TYR A 163 -13.08 8.18 7.89
N THR A 164 -12.31 9.16 7.46
CA THR A 164 -10.90 9.29 7.84
C THR A 164 -10.69 10.64 8.49
N PHE A 165 -9.86 10.66 9.53
CA PHE A 165 -9.39 11.92 10.11
C PHE A 165 -8.14 12.37 9.36
N PHE A 166 -8.08 13.64 9.00
CA PHE A 166 -6.90 14.29 8.45
C PHE A 166 -6.65 15.61 9.15
N GLY A 167 -5.37 15.87 9.42
CA GLY A 167 -4.88 17.13 9.91
C GLY A 167 -5.39 17.50 11.30
N ILE A 168 -5.27 18.80 11.58
CA ILE A 168 -5.66 19.46 12.81
C ILE A 168 -6.70 20.52 12.45
N ALA A 169 -7.79 20.60 13.20
CA ALA A 169 -8.84 21.58 13.02
C ALA A 169 -8.25 23.01 13.02
N PRO A 170 -8.51 23.82 11.99
CA PRO A 170 -8.00 25.20 11.91
C PRO A 170 -8.36 26.00 13.17
N GLY A 171 -7.37 26.69 13.74
CA GLY A 171 -7.52 27.46 14.99
C GLY A 171 -7.11 26.70 16.26
N THR A 172 -6.83 25.39 16.19
CA THR A 172 -6.18 24.66 17.29
C THR A 172 -4.72 25.10 17.45
N SER A 173 -4.27 25.28 18.68
CA SER A 173 -2.89 25.68 19.01
C SER A 173 -1.92 24.50 19.12
N LYS A 174 -0.62 24.75 18.93
CA LYS A 174 0.43 23.74 19.17
C LYS A 174 0.42 23.25 20.61
N GLU A 175 0.15 24.15 21.56
CA GLU A 175 0.07 23.86 22.99
C GLU A 175 -1.07 22.89 23.30
N THR A 176 -2.20 23.00 22.60
CA THR A 176 -3.32 22.05 22.73
C THR A 176 -2.92 20.65 22.27
N ILE A 177 -2.27 20.54 21.11
CA ILE A 177 -1.81 19.25 20.59
C ILE A 177 -0.73 18.65 21.49
N LEU A 178 0.22 19.46 21.96
CA LEU A 178 1.24 19.06 22.92
C LEU A 178 0.63 18.48 24.20
N GLU A 179 -0.42 19.11 24.75
CA GLU A 179 -1.12 18.62 25.93
C GLU A 179 -1.84 17.30 25.65
N CYS A 180 -2.45 17.12 24.47
CA CYS A 180 -2.98 15.81 24.06
C CYS A 180 -1.89 14.74 24.04
N LEU A 181 -0.71 15.02 23.48
CA LEU A 181 0.39 14.06 23.44
C LEU A 181 0.90 13.73 24.85
N LYS A 182 1.03 14.72 25.74
CA LYS A 182 1.40 14.51 27.16
C LYS A 182 0.36 13.70 27.95
N ASN A 183 -0.87 13.62 27.46
CA ASN A 183 -1.96 12.85 28.06
C ASN A 183 -2.12 11.44 27.44
N PHE A 184 -1.21 11.01 26.54
CA PHE A 184 -1.29 9.72 25.85
C PHE A 184 -1.49 8.54 26.81
N ASN A 185 -0.74 8.46 27.90
CA ASN A 185 -0.82 7.36 28.86
C ASN A 185 -1.92 7.52 29.94
N LYS A 186 -2.82 8.50 29.82
CA LYS A 186 -3.88 8.79 30.81
C LYS A 186 -5.27 8.28 30.40
N GLY A 187 -5.37 7.50 29.34
CA GLY A 187 -6.63 7.06 28.73
C GLY A 187 -6.83 7.73 27.37
N ASP A 188 -8.06 8.11 27.01
CA ASP A 188 -8.32 8.86 25.78
C ASP A 188 -7.74 10.28 25.86
N ASN A 189 -6.71 10.54 25.05
CA ASN A 189 -6.01 11.82 25.02
C ASN A 189 -6.70 12.92 24.22
N LYS A 190 -7.87 12.61 23.60
CA LYS A 190 -8.75 13.57 22.92
C LYS A 190 -8.16 14.25 21.70
N ILE A 191 -7.05 13.77 21.12
CA ILE A 191 -6.42 14.44 19.97
C ILE A 191 -7.36 14.56 18.76
N THR A 192 -8.23 13.57 18.54
CA THR A 192 -9.20 13.54 17.43
C THR A 192 -10.35 14.55 17.60
N ASN A 193 -10.57 15.12 18.79
CA ASN A 193 -11.48 16.26 18.96
C ASN A 193 -11.02 17.50 18.17
N TYR A 194 -9.74 17.52 17.79
CA TYR A 194 -9.10 18.61 17.09
C TYR A 194 -8.67 18.20 15.68
N SER A 195 -9.36 17.27 15.02
CA SER A 195 -9.08 16.86 13.64
C SER A 195 -10.30 17.03 12.74
N GLN A 196 -10.11 17.06 11.42
CA GLN A 196 -11.19 17.10 10.43
C GLN A 196 -11.49 15.69 9.94
N ALA A 197 -12.78 15.32 9.86
CA ALA A 197 -13.20 14.02 9.36
C ALA A 197 -13.81 14.13 7.96
N PHE A 198 -13.42 13.24 7.06
CA PHE A 198 -13.91 13.17 5.68
C PHE A 198 -14.57 11.81 5.43
N LYS A 199 -15.74 11.81 4.78
CA LYS A 199 -16.41 10.56 4.39
C LYS A 199 -15.63 9.89 3.26
N LEU A 200 -15.34 8.60 3.41
CA LEU A 200 -14.66 7.83 2.39
C LEU A 200 -15.64 7.37 1.30
N GLN A 201 -15.18 7.38 0.05
CA GLN A 201 -15.95 6.96 -1.12
C GLN A 201 -15.20 5.87 -1.90
N PRO A 202 -15.79 4.68 -2.12
CA PRO A 202 -15.22 3.68 -3.02
C PRO A 202 -14.95 4.26 -4.41
N GLY A 203 -13.82 3.86 -5.01
CA GLY A 203 -13.37 4.37 -6.31
C GLY A 203 -12.63 5.70 -6.25
N THR A 204 -12.32 6.21 -5.06
CA THR A 204 -11.59 7.48 -4.86
C THR A 204 -10.38 7.26 -3.95
N GLY A 205 -9.57 8.30 -3.74
CA GLY A 205 -8.33 8.19 -2.99
C GLY A 205 -7.90 9.47 -2.29
N TRP A 206 -6.79 9.37 -1.55
CA TRP A 206 -6.16 10.47 -0.81
C TRP A 206 -4.64 10.39 -0.90
N ASN A 207 -3.96 11.53 -1.01
CA ASN A 207 -2.50 11.62 -0.91
C ASN A 207 -2.13 12.04 0.52
N VAL A 208 -1.27 11.27 1.18
CA VAL A 208 -0.86 11.45 2.56
C VAL A 208 0.66 11.67 2.60
N PRO A 209 1.12 12.93 2.44
CA PRO A 209 2.55 13.24 2.54
C PRO A 209 3.07 13.09 3.98
N PRO A 210 4.39 12.97 4.18
CA PRO A 210 4.97 12.89 5.51
C PRO A 210 4.64 14.14 6.33
N GLY A 211 4.55 13.98 7.65
CA GLY A 211 4.21 15.06 8.56
C GLY A 211 2.71 15.33 8.70
N MET A 212 1.86 14.75 7.86
CA MET A 212 0.40 14.83 7.98
C MET A 212 -0.10 13.87 9.07
N LEU A 213 -0.83 14.40 10.06
CA LEU A 213 -1.61 13.56 10.96
C LEU A 213 -2.82 13.02 10.25
N HIS A 214 -3.07 11.74 10.43
CA HIS A 214 -4.19 11.07 9.79
C HIS A 214 -4.62 9.83 10.56
N ALA A 215 -5.88 9.44 10.42
CA ALA A 215 -6.43 8.20 10.96
C ALA A 215 -7.18 7.49 9.84
N PRO A 216 -6.62 6.40 9.29
CA PRO A 216 -7.29 5.61 8.26
C PRO A 216 -8.65 5.10 8.75
N GLY A 217 -9.66 5.23 7.90
CA GLY A 217 -11.00 4.72 8.17
C GLY A 217 -11.12 3.21 7.96
N SER A 218 -12.36 2.71 8.06
CA SER A 218 -12.65 1.28 7.96
C SER A 218 -12.95 0.78 6.55
N LEU A 219 -12.61 1.50 5.47
CA LEU A 219 -12.63 0.91 4.13
C LEU A 219 -11.35 0.08 3.92
N CYS A 220 -11.48 -1.04 3.21
CA CYS A 220 -10.32 -1.78 2.72
C CYS A 220 -9.56 -0.88 1.76
N THR A 221 -8.32 -0.57 2.09
CA THR A 221 -7.55 0.48 1.42
C THR A 221 -6.39 -0.14 0.66
N TYR A 222 -6.28 0.20 -0.62
CA TYR A 222 -5.07 -0.01 -1.39
C TYR A 222 -4.12 1.14 -1.12
N GLU A 223 -2.97 0.83 -0.52
CA GLU A 223 -2.01 1.83 -0.04
C GLU A 223 -0.68 1.70 -0.77
N PRO A 224 -0.42 2.44 -1.86
CA PRO A 224 0.93 2.64 -2.37
C PRO A 224 1.72 3.55 -1.41
N GLN A 225 2.90 3.11 -1.00
CA GLN A 225 3.74 3.83 -0.05
C GLN A 225 5.22 3.66 -0.36
N LYS A 226 6.05 4.61 0.10
CA LYS A 226 7.52 4.45 0.09
C LYS A 226 7.91 3.22 0.94
N ALA A 227 9.01 2.56 0.59
CA ALA A 227 9.53 1.38 1.27
C ALA A 227 10.09 1.74 2.66
N SER A 228 9.17 1.90 3.61
CA SER A 228 9.43 2.21 5.01
C SER A 228 8.21 1.78 5.84
N ASP A 229 8.42 1.38 7.10
CA ASP A 229 7.35 1.07 8.04
C ASP A 229 7.39 2.00 9.27
N ILE A 230 8.02 3.17 9.15
CA ILE A 230 8.10 4.15 10.24
C ILE A 230 6.76 4.82 10.52
N PHE A 231 6.41 4.99 11.79
CA PHE A 231 5.24 5.74 12.25
C PHE A 231 5.40 6.18 13.70
N ALA A 232 4.51 7.07 14.16
CA ALA A 232 4.27 7.32 15.58
C ALA A 232 2.76 7.49 15.84
N MET A 233 2.21 6.73 16.79
CA MET A 233 0.78 6.77 17.15
C MET A 233 0.49 7.94 18.08
N TYR A 234 -0.37 8.89 17.67
CA TYR A 234 -0.65 10.10 18.45
C TYR A 234 -2.00 10.05 19.16
N GLN A 235 -2.86 9.09 18.82
CA GLN A 235 -4.08 8.75 19.56
C GLN A 235 -3.84 7.55 20.47
N SER A 236 -4.25 7.68 21.72
CA SER A 236 -4.01 6.69 22.77
C SER A 236 -5.13 5.66 22.97
N LEU A 237 -6.34 5.95 22.48
CA LEU A 237 -7.50 5.06 22.55
C LEU A 237 -8.27 5.12 21.24
N VAL A 238 -8.45 3.97 20.58
CA VAL A 238 -9.29 3.85 19.38
C VAL A 238 -10.08 2.56 19.46
N ASN A 239 -11.37 2.61 19.11
CA ASN A 239 -12.27 1.46 19.13
C ASN A 239 -12.25 0.68 20.48
N GLU A 240 -12.24 1.41 21.59
CA GLU A 240 -12.13 0.88 22.97
C GLU A 240 -10.84 0.07 23.25
N ALA A 241 -9.84 0.12 22.37
CA ALA A 241 -8.53 -0.47 22.54
C ALA A 241 -7.48 0.59 22.86
N ILE A 242 -6.76 0.38 23.97
CA ILE A 242 -5.64 1.24 24.38
C ILE A 242 -4.44 0.96 23.47
N ILE A 243 -3.83 2.04 22.99
CA ILE A 243 -2.60 1.98 22.21
C ILE A 243 -1.39 2.00 23.17
N PRO A 244 -0.45 1.05 23.04
CA PRO A 244 0.74 1.01 23.89
C PRO A 244 1.59 2.28 23.77
N ASP A 245 2.15 2.74 24.89
CA ASP A 245 2.95 3.98 24.99
C ASP A 245 4.17 3.94 24.08
N GLU A 246 4.80 2.78 23.90
CA GLU A 246 5.95 2.61 23.01
C GLU A 246 5.64 2.97 21.54
N LEU A 247 4.38 2.87 21.10
CA LEU A 247 4.00 3.20 19.73
C LEU A 247 3.92 4.72 19.48
N LEU A 248 3.76 5.53 20.53
CA LEU A 248 3.93 6.99 20.45
C LEU A 248 5.36 7.37 20.07
N TRP A 249 6.33 6.59 20.54
CA TRP A 249 7.75 6.89 20.39
C TRP A 249 8.44 6.07 19.30
N ASN A 250 7.70 5.32 18.49
CA ASN A 250 8.27 4.40 17.50
C ASN A 250 9.19 5.10 16.47
N ALA A 251 8.87 6.34 16.09
CA ALA A 251 9.71 7.19 15.24
C ALA A 251 10.80 7.98 16.00
N THR A 252 10.96 7.79 17.31
CA THR A 252 11.83 8.59 18.18
C THR A 252 12.99 7.77 18.73
N PRO A 253 14.24 8.28 18.67
CA PRO A 253 15.38 7.63 19.32
C PRO A 253 15.15 7.39 20.81
N LYS A 254 15.57 6.23 21.32
CA LYS A 254 15.30 5.82 22.72
C LYS A 254 15.82 6.80 23.78
N ASP A 255 16.91 7.50 23.48
CA ASP A 255 17.51 8.52 24.35
C ASP A 255 16.73 9.85 24.35
N ARG A 256 15.73 10.02 23.48
CA ARG A 256 14.82 11.17 23.42
C ARG A 256 13.37 10.82 23.77
N TRP A 257 13.10 9.63 24.30
CA TRP A 257 11.76 9.30 24.79
C TRP A 257 11.36 10.26 25.94
N GLY A 258 10.15 10.80 25.87
CA GLY A 258 9.67 11.86 26.76
C GLY A 258 9.87 13.28 26.23
N ASP A 259 10.55 13.44 25.08
CA ASP A 259 10.65 14.71 24.36
C ASP A 259 9.38 14.94 23.51
N TYR A 260 8.33 15.43 24.15
CA TYR A 260 7.07 15.72 23.47
C TYR A 260 7.15 16.88 22.47
N ASP A 261 8.13 17.78 22.62
CA ASP A 261 8.33 18.88 21.69
C ASP A 261 8.81 18.33 20.34
N LEU A 262 9.69 17.32 20.33
CA LEU A 262 10.06 16.60 19.11
C LEU A 262 8.85 16.00 18.38
N LEU A 263 7.88 15.43 19.11
CA LEU A 263 6.66 14.90 18.49
C LEU A 263 5.86 16.01 17.80
N VAL A 264 5.77 17.20 18.42
CA VAL A 264 5.12 18.35 17.77
C VAL A 264 5.93 18.85 16.57
N GLU A 265 7.26 18.82 16.63
CA GLU A 265 8.15 19.18 15.52
C GLU A 265 8.02 18.24 14.31
N MET A 266 7.67 16.96 14.52
CA MET A 266 7.40 16.01 13.42
C MET A 266 6.16 16.37 12.59
N ILE A 267 5.24 17.15 13.17
CA ILE A 267 4.02 17.60 12.49
C ILE A 267 4.40 18.72 11.52
N ASP A 268 4.13 18.52 10.24
CA ASP A 268 4.12 19.63 9.28
C ASP A 268 2.92 20.53 9.62
N TRP A 269 3.17 21.57 10.43
CA TRP A 269 2.10 22.32 11.05
C TRP A 269 1.17 23.00 10.04
N GLU A 270 1.74 23.64 9.02
CA GLU A 270 0.97 24.36 8.00
C GLU A 270 0.12 23.41 7.16
N LEU A 271 0.66 22.24 6.84
CA LEU A 271 -0.08 21.18 6.17
C LEU A 271 -1.28 20.71 7.00
N ASN A 272 -1.09 20.53 8.31
CA ASN A 272 -2.11 19.97 9.19
C ASN A 272 -3.23 20.97 9.49
N VAL A 273 -2.95 22.27 9.60
CA VAL A 273 -3.98 23.29 9.91
C VAL A 273 -4.64 23.90 8.66
N ASN A 274 -4.34 23.38 7.47
CA ASN A 274 -4.93 23.84 6.22
C ASN A 274 -6.46 23.58 6.22
N PRO A 275 -7.33 24.60 6.12
CA PRO A 275 -8.78 24.39 6.09
C PRO A 275 -9.27 23.65 4.83
N ASN A 276 -8.44 23.59 3.77
CA ASN A 276 -8.78 23.09 2.44
C ASN A 276 -7.99 21.80 2.11
N ILE A 277 -7.83 20.87 3.06
CA ILE A 277 -7.13 19.59 2.85
C ILE A 277 -7.65 18.87 1.60
N MET A 278 -8.96 18.88 1.38
CA MET A 278 -9.59 18.17 0.26
C MET A 278 -9.05 18.64 -1.11
N ASP A 279 -8.78 19.93 -1.30
CA ASP A 279 -8.39 20.49 -2.60
C ASP A 279 -7.06 19.89 -3.13
N ASN A 280 -6.12 19.63 -2.21
CA ASN A 280 -4.75 19.22 -2.56
C ASN A 280 -4.46 17.74 -2.24
N HIS A 281 -5.32 17.07 -1.46
CA HIS A 281 -5.07 15.69 -1.03
C HIS A 281 -6.09 14.70 -1.57
N TYR A 282 -7.34 15.12 -1.82
CA TYR A 282 -8.32 14.23 -2.41
C TYR A 282 -7.99 13.90 -3.87
N MET A 283 -8.20 12.65 -4.24
CA MET A 283 -7.93 12.14 -5.58
C MET A 283 -9.15 11.39 -6.13
N GLU A 284 -9.76 11.99 -7.14
CA GLU A 284 -10.63 11.26 -8.07
C GLU A 284 -9.75 10.61 -9.15
N PRO A 285 -10.04 9.38 -9.61
CA PRO A 285 -9.28 8.77 -10.69
C PRO A 285 -9.30 9.63 -11.96
N ILE A 286 -8.13 9.83 -12.57
CA ILE A 286 -7.99 10.58 -13.83
C ILE A 286 -7.56 9.63 -14.95
N PRO A 287 -8.09 9.76 -16.17
CA PRO A 287 -7.71 8.89 -17.28
C PRO A 287 -6.23 9.10 -17.64
N VAL A 288 -5.53 8.01 -17.97
CA VAL A 288 -4.10 8.07 -18.36
C VAL A 288 -3.92 8.75 -19.72
N GLU A 289 -4.90 8.60 -20.62
CA GLU A 289 -4.94 9.21 -21.95
C GLU A 289 -6.39 9.51 -22.35
N ASP A 290 -6.64 9.78 -23.63
CA ASP A 290 -8.00 10.03 -24.12
C ASP A 290 -8.91 8.80 -23.94
N ARG A 291 -9.98 8.98 -23.16
CA ARG A 291 -10.84 7.88 -22.74
C ARG A 291 -11.61 7.25 -23.89
N GLU A 292 -12.03 8.03 -24.88
CA GLU A 292 -12.75 7.48 -26.04
C GLU A 292 -11.85 6.57 -26.86
N LYS A 293 -10.57 6.93 -27.03
CA LYS A 293 -9.57 6.08 -27.70
C LYS A 293 -9.30 4.79 -26.93
N MET A 294 -9.09 4.85 -25.61
CA MET A 294 -8.89 3.64 -24.80
C MET A 294 -10.09 2.70 -24.89
N ASN A 295 -11.30 3.26 -24.73
CA ASN A 295 -12.52 2.46 -24.77
C ASN A 295 -12.72 1.80 -26.14
N ALA A 296 -12.45 2.52 -27.23
CA ALA A 296 -12.48 1.96 -28.58
C ALA A 296 -11.43 0.87 -28.81
N ALA A 297 -10.30 0.94 -28.10
CA ALA A 297 -9.26 -0.09 -28.07
C ALA A 297 -9.56 -1.24 -27.09
N GLY A 298 -10.65 -1.19 -26.33
CA GLY A 298 -11.12 -2.28 -25.48
C GLY A 298 -10.67 -2.24 -24.01
N TYR A 299 -10.19 -1.09 -23.52
CA TYR A 299 -9.77 -0.91 -22.13
C TYR A 299 -10.06 0.51 -21.58
N ASP A 300 -9.89 0.70 -20.27
CA ASP A 300 -9.92 1.99 -19.56
C ASP A 300 -8.78 1.96 -18.52
N ASP A 301 -7.80 2.85 -18.64
CA ASP A 301 -6.66 2.96 -17.70
C ASP A 301 -6.69 4.33 -17.00
N LYS A 302 -6.61 4.33 -15.66
CA LYS A 302 -6.74 5.54 -14.85
C LYS A 302 -5.62 5.63 -13.84
N TRP A 303 -5.06 6.82 -13.65
CA TRP A 303 -4.28 7.12 -12.47
C TRP A 303 -5.20 7.23 -11.25
N ILE A 304 -4.86 6.48 -10.20
CA ILE A 304 -5.56 6.49 -8.90
C ILE A 304 -4.69 7.09 -7.79
N CYS A 305 -3.38 7.14 -7.99
CA CYS A 305 -2.43 7.88 -7.15
C CYS A 305 -1.48 8.65 -8.05
N TYR A 306 -1.59 9.99 -8.04
CA TYR A 306 -0.92 10.88 -9.01
C TYR A 306 -0.40 12.20 -8.42
N ARG A 307 -0.51 12.38 -7.09
CA ARG A 307 -0.09 13.60 -6.38
C ARG A 307 1.25 13.46 -5.62
N SER A 308 2.00 12.38 -5.87
CA SER A 308 3.28 12.11 -5.20
C SER A 308 4.39 11.84 -6.21
N HIS A 309 5.61 12.24 -5.85
CA HIS A 309 6.82 11.90 -6.59
C HIS A 309 7.46 10.58 -6.12
N ASP A 310 7.03 10.02 -4.98
CA ASP A 310 7.63 8.83 -4.37
C ASP A 310 6.97 7.52 -4.83
N TYR A 311 5.77 7.59 -5.38
CA TYR A 311 5.04 6.47 -5.96
C TYR A 311 3.92 6.98 -6.86
N SER A 312 3.39 6.08 -7.67
CA SER A 312 2.13 6.30 -8.40
C SER A 312 1.40 4.99 -8.55
N ALA A 313 0.11 5.04 -8.85
CA ALA A 313 -0.68 3.84 -9.10
C ALA A 313 -1.76 4.07 -10.15
N LYS A 314 -2.11 2.98 -10.84
CA LYS A 314 -3.16 2.95 -11.86
C LYS A 314 -4.17 1.85 -11.57
N GLU A 315 -5.41 2.06 -11.99
CA GLU A 315 -6.42 1.01 -12.16
C GLU A 315 -6.63 0.79 -13.67
N LEU A 316 -6.31 -0.40 -14.14
CA LEU A 316 -6.55 -0.82 -15.52
C LEU A 316 -7.75 -1.76 -15.57
N THR A 317 -8.67 -1.46 -16.48
CA THR A 317 -9.82 -2.30 -16.81
C THR A 317 -9.71 -2.78 -18.26
N VAL A 318 -9.71 -4.10 -18.51
CA VAL A 318 -9.81 -4.69 -19.85
C VAL A 318 -11.20 -5.27 -20.05
N PHE A 319 -11.91 -4.83 -21.09
CA PHE A 319 -13.31 -5.18 -21.30
C PHE A 319 -13.50 -6.66 -21.64
N PRO A 320 -14.70 -7.22 -21.39
CA PRO A 320 -15.00 -8.62 -21.68
C PRO A 320 -14.65 -9.01 -23.11
N GLY A 321 -13.98 -10.16 -23.26
CA GLY A 321 -13.58 -10.73 -24.54
C GLY A 321 -12.50 -9.95 -25.31
N GLN A 322 -11.96 -8.86 -24.76
CA GLN A 322 -10.94 -8.06 -25.45
C GLN A 322 -9.52 -8.57 -25.21
N THR A 323 -8.66 -8.31 -26.19
CA THR A 323 -7.21 -8.46 -26.07
C THR A 323 -6.55 -7.13 -26.32
N VAL A 324 -5.73 -6.67 -25.37
CA VAL A 324 -5.03 -5.39 -25.44
C VAL A 324 -3.54 -5.57 -25.16
N THR A 325 -2.72 -4.63 -25.60
CA THR A 325 -1.30 -4.56 -25.22
C THR A 325 -1.04 -3.23 -24.55
N ILE A 326 -0.74 -3.28 -23.26
CA ILE A 326 -0.51 -2.08 -22.44
C ILE A 326 0.99 -1.85 -22.30
N LYS A 327 1.42 -0.61 -22.48
CA LYS A 327 2.81 -0.18 -22.32
C LYS A 327 2.91 0.79 -21.16
N ASP A 328 3.88 0.57 -20.30
CA ASP A 328 4.23 1.46 -19.19
C ASP A 328 5.75 1.69 -19.22
N SER A 329 6.21 2.91 -18.94
CA SER A 329 7.64 3.27 -19.03
C SER A 329 8.46 2.89 -17.80
N ALA A 330 7.87 2.18 -16.83
CA ALA A 330 8.49 1.79 -15.57
C ALA A 330 8.05 0.38 -15.15
N ALA A 331 8.90 -0.30 -14.38
CA ALA A 331 8.53 -1.53 -13.68
C ALA A 331 7.39 -1.30 -12.70
N TYR A 332 6.58 -2.34 -12.45
CA TYR A 332 5.46 -2.26 -11.52
C TYR A 332 5.14 -3.58 -10.83
N GLY A 333 4.68 -3.47 -9.60
CA GLY A 333 3.91 -4.53 -8.95
C GLY A 333 2.43 -4.42 -9.32
N MET A 334 1.69 -5.52 -9.26
CA MET A 334 0.26 -5.51 -9.52
C MET A 334 -0.53 -6.59 -8.79
N ILE A 335 -1.83 -6.33 -8.61
CA ILE A 335 -2.82 -7.26 -8.04
C ILE A 335 -4.11 -7.26 -8.90
N MET A 336 -4.66 -8.45 -9.16
CA MET A 336 -5.93 -8.66 -9.84
C MET A 336 -7.11 -8.45 -8.89
N MET A 337 -8.08 -7.66 -9.32
CA MET A 337 -9.25 -7.27 -8.52
C MET A 337 -10.53 -7.95 -8.96
N GLN A 338 -10.65 -8.25 -10.25
CA GLN A 338 -11.81 -8.87 -10.88
C GLN A 338 -11.41 -9.56 -12.19
N GLY A 339 -12.14 -10.60 -12.56
CA GLY A 339 -12.03 -11.27 -13.86
C GLY A 339 -10.94 -12.34 -13.91
N TYR A 340 -10.79 -12.93 -15.09
CA TYR A 340 -9.79 -13.94 -15.40
C TYR A 340 -9.41 -13.93 -16.88
N GLY A 341 -8.24 -14.45 -17.20
CA GLY A 341 -7.72 -14.45 -18.55
C GLY A 341 -6.26 -14.82 -18.64
N LYS A 342 -5.53 -14.17 -19.54
CA LYS A 342 -4.07 -14.30 -19.66
C LYS A 342 -3.37 -12.95 -19.67
N MET A 343 -2.18 -12.93 -19.10
CA MET A 343 -1.20 -11.84 -19.18
C MET A 343 0.11 -12.40 -19.75
N ASN A 344 0.39 -12.11 -21.01
CA ASN A 344 1.31 -12.89 -21.84
C ASN A 344 0.96 -14.38 -21.72
N ASP A 345 1.90 -15.22 -21.26
CA ASP A 345 1.68 -16.65 -21.06
C ASP A 345 1.10 -17.01 -19.67
N TRP A 346 1.15 -16.07 -18.71
CA TRP A 346 0.61 -16.27 -17.36
C TRP A 346 -0.91 -16.33 -17.38
N ASP A 347 -1.46 -17.34 -16.71
CA ASP A 347 -2.88 -17.31 -16.33
C ASP A 347 -3.07 -16.25 -15.25
N ILE A 348 -4.13 -15.47 -15.36
CA ILE A 348 -4.51 -14.47 -14.37
C ILE A 348 -5.93 -14.73 -13.91
N GLU A 349 -6.16 -14.67 -12.61
CA GLU A 349 -7.47 -14.90 -12.02
C GLU A 349 -7.63 -14.08 -10.75
N THR A 350 -8.87 -13.96 -10.30
CA THR A 350 -9.21 -13.31 -9.03
C THR A 350 -9.91 -14.32 -8.12
N PRO A 351 -9.21 -14.95 -7.18
CA PRO A 351 -9.83 -15.87 -6.24
C PRO A 351 -10.91 -15.17 -5.44
N ALA A 352 -12.05 -15.84 -5.22
CA ALA A 352 -13.10 -15.35 -4.33
C ALA A 352 -12.73 -15.57 -2.84
N LEU A 353 -11.93 -16.61 -2.58
CA LEU A 353 -11.54 -17.04 -1.25
C LEU A 353 -10.17 -17.71 -1.30
N ILE A 354 -9.26 -17.31 -0.42
CA ILE A 354 -7.87 -17.77 -0.40
C ILE A 354 -7.59 -18.41 0.97
N ARG A 355 -7.05 -19.63 0.99
CA ARG A 355 -6.55 -20.26 2.22
C ARG A 355 -5.17 -19.71 2.58
N PHE A 356 -4.87 -19.65 3.87
CA PHE A 356 -3.52 -19.31 4.33
C PHE A 356 -2.49 -20.28 3.76
N GLY A 357 -1.47 -19.74 3.08
CA GLY A 357 -0.45 -20.52 2.37
C GLY A 357 -0.83 -21.01 0.96
N GLN A 358 -2.04 -20.74 0.49
CA GLN A 358 -2.45 -21.05 -0.89
C GLN A 358 -1.73 -20.14 -1.89
N LEU A 359 -1.17 -20.73 -2.95
CA LEU A 359 -0.66 -20.00 -4.11
C LEU A 359 -1.81 -19.53 -5.00
N THR A 360 -1.65 -18.35 -5.60
CA THR A 360 -2.67 -17.71 -6.44
C THR A 360 -2.07 -17.26 -7.77
N HIS A 361 -2.92 -16.87 -8.71
CA HIS A 361 -2.56 -16.23 -9.97
C HIS A 361 -3.11 -14.80 -10.04
N ASP A 362 -3.10 -14.09 -8.91
CA ASP A 362 -3.63 -12.73 -8.78
C ASP A 362 -2.54 -11.66 -8.63
N GLU A 363 -1.31 -12.01 -8.26
CA GLU A 363 -0.23 -11.06 -7.96
C GLU A 363 1.03 -11.31 -8.79
N TYR A 364 1.57 -10.24 -9.37
CA TYR A 364 2.74 -10.31 -10.25
C TYR A 364 3.60 -9.04 -10.14
N PHE A 365 4.86 -9.16 -10.55
CA PHE A 365 5.78 -8.04 -10.77
C PHE A 365 6.24 -8.02 -12.22
N VAL A 366 6.08 -6.90 -12.91
CA VAL A 366 6.48 -6.72 -14.31
C VAL A 366 7.75 -5.89 -14.36
N SER A 367 8.79 -6.45 -14.99
CA SER A 367 10.06 -5.73 -15.16
C SER A 367 9.93 -4.51 -16.08
N GLU A 368 10.84 -3.54 -15.94
CA GLU A 368 10.79 -2.33 -16.76
C GLU A 368 10.90 -2.63 -18.27
N ASP A 369 11.73 -3.60 -18.66
CA ASP A 369 11.88 -4.01 -20.06
C ASP A 369 10.59 -4.65 -20.60
N ALA A 370 9.94 -5.52 -19.82
CA ALA A 370 8.66 -6.14 -20.20
C ALA A 370 7.53 -5.09 -20.29
N ALA A 371 7.46 -4.17 -19.32
CA ALA A 371 6.50 -3.07 -19.32
C ALA A 371 6.64 -2.17 -20.56
N LYS A 372 7.88 -1.83 -20.95
CA LYS A 372 8.18 -1.01 -22.13
C LYS A 372 7.90 -1.73 -23.45
N ALA A 373 8.22 -3.03 -23.53
CA ALA A 373 7.91 -3.86 -24.68
C ALA A 373 6.39 -3.95 -24.90
N GLY A 374 5.65 -4.05 -23.81
CA GLY A 374 4.20 -4.09 -23.74
C GLY A 374 3.70 -5.45 -23.28
N VAL A 375 2.78 -5.43 -22.33
CA VAL A 375 2.17 -6.63 -21.76
C VAL A 375 0.84 -6.89 -22.44
N LYS A 376 0.69 -8.07 -23.06
CA LYS A 376 -0.54 -8.48 -23.74
C LYS A 376 -1.50 -9.09 -22.74
N ILE A 377 -2.67 -8.51 -22.58
CA ILE A 377 -3.70 -8.98 -21.66
C ILE A 377 -4.91 -9.42 -22.48
N THR A 378 -5.39 -10.64 -22.24
CA THR A 378 -6.60 -11.17 -22.89
C THR A 378 -7.62 -11.50 -21.84
N ASN A 379 -8.78 -10.84 -21.90
CA ASN A 379 -9.93 -11.14 -21.06
C ASN A 379 -10.73 -12.31 -21.66
N HIS A 380 -10.74 -13.44 -20.97
CA HIS A 380 -11.47 -14.63 -21.41
C HIS A 380 -12.94 -14.63 -20.98
N SER A 381 -13.35 -13.72 -20.10
CA SER A 381 -14.73 -13.61 -19.67
C SER A 381 -15.61 -12.96 -20.74
N LYS A 382 -16.85 -13.42 -20.83
CA LYS A 382 -17.87 -12.85 -21.74
C LYS A 382 -18.63 -11.67 -21.12
N THR A 383 -18.56 -11.51 -19.80
CA THR A 383 -19.35 -10.53 -19.05
C THR A 383 -18.51 -9.69 -18.10
N ASP A 384 -17.48 -10.28 -17.50
CA ASP A 384 -16.74 -9.66 -16.43
C ASP A 384 -15.50 -8.96 -16.99
N PRO A 385 -15.23 -7.71 -16.61
CA PRO A 385 -13.95 -7.10 -16.93
C PRO A 385 -12.81 -7.78 -16.17
N ILE A 386 -11.61 -7.71 -16.73
CA ILE A 386 -10.39 -7.82 -15.92
C ILE A 386 -10.13 -6.45 -15.33
N VAL A 387 -10.00 -6.38 -14.00
CA VAL A 387 -9.56 -5.16 -13.31
C VAL A 387 -8.30 -5.47 -12.54
N MET A 388 -7.28 -4.62 -12.66
CA MET A 388 -6.03 -4.75 -11.91
C MET A 388 -5.54 -3.40 -11.39
N LEU A 389 -4.89 -3.43 -10.23
CA LEU A 389 -4.20 -2.27 -9.67
C LEU A 389 -2.70 -2.43 -9.92
N LYS A 390 -2.08 -1.40 -10.48
CA LYS A 390 -0.64 -1.32 -10.77
C LYS A 390 -0.01 -0.27 -9.86
N HIS A 391 1.13 -0.55 -9.24
CA HIS A 391 1.88 0.42 -8.45
C HIS A 391 3.32 0.54 -8.92
N PHE A 392 3.80 1.78 -8.97
CA PHE A 392 5.06 2.15 -9.61
C PHE A 392 5.96 2.90 -8.64
N GLY A 393 7.27 2.75 -8.84
CA GLY A 393 8.32 3.47 -8.13
C GLY A 393 8.27 5.00 -8.29
N PRO A 394 9.09 5.72 -7.50
CA PRO A 394 9.24 7.18 -7.56
C PRO A 394 9.47 7.69 -8.97
N ASN A 395 9.10 8.94 -9.26
CA ASN A 395 9.38 9.64 -10.51
C ASN A 395 9.02 8.80 -11.75
N ASN A 396 7.79 8.28 -11.78
CA ASN A 396 7.27 7.53 -12.91
C ASN A 396 7.32 8.38 -14.21
N PRO A 397 8.01 7.94 -15.28
CA PRO A 397 8.16 8.74 -16.49
C PRO A 397 6.85 9.09 -17.20
N ASP A 398 5.80 8.29 -17.02
CA ASP A 398 4.51 8.51 -17.66
C ASP A 398 3.61 9.48 -16.85
N LEU A 399 3.96 9.75 -15.60
CA LEU A 399 3.15 10.60 -14.73
C LEU A 399 3.66 12.04 -14.74
N LYS A 400 2.78 12.96 -15.13
CA LYS A 400 2.89 14.36 -14.72
C LYS A 400 2.20 14.53 -13.38
N VAL A 401 2.98 14.69 -12.31
CA VAL A 401 2.44 14.87 -10.95
C VAL A 401 1.49 16.07 -10.92
N VAL A 402 0.34 15.87 -10.31
CA VAL A 402 -0.65 16.92 -10.05
C VAL A 402 -0.40 17.43 -8.63
N GLU A 403 -0.07 18.71 -8.51
CA GLU A 403 0.12 19.37 -7.21
C GLU A 403 -1.21 19.59 -6.48
#